data_AF-X1LPE5-F1
#
_entry.id   AF-X1LPE5-F1
#
_cell.length_a   1.000
_cell.length_b   1.000
_cell.length_c   1.000
_cell.angle_alpha   90.00
_cell.angle_beta   90.00
_cell.angle_gamma   90.00
#
_symmetry.space_group_name_H-M   'P 1'
#
loop_
_entity.id
_entity.type
_entity.pdbx_description
1 polymer ?
#
loop_
_entity_poly.entity_id
_entity_poly.type
_entity_poly.pdbx_seq_one_letter_code
_entity_poly.pdbx_strand_id
1 'polypeptide(L)'
;YYEIDDLIERYRIDPDERIYAYGNVNRGQISGYELEIEYYPFPGWKIFGNFFSFRGKSKTTQNALNDIPPPRLFMGTRLWIERFSLEINTTLQQEKKRPGPAEIAIPGYGAVNIKA
;
A
#
# COMPACT_ATOMS: atom_id res chain seq x y z
N TYR A 1 4.18 -13.23 -10.14
CA TYR A 1 4.21 -13.33 -8.67
C TYR A 1 5.65 -13.55 -8.27
N TYR A 2 6.07 -13.05 -7.11
CA TYR A 2 7.42 -13.23 -6.59
C TYR A 2 7.42 -14.29 -5.51
N GLU A 3 8.37 -15.21 -5.60
CA GLU A 3 8.65 -16.19 -4.55
C GLU A 3 9.89 -15.72 -3.80
N ILE A 4 9.84 -15.81 -2.47
CA ILE A 4 10.95 -15.42 -1.61
C ILE A 4 11.32 -16.65 -0.79
N ASP A 5 12.50 -17.20 -1.07
CA ASP A 5 13.10 -18.23 -0.24
C ASP A 5 13.83 -17.58 0.95
N ASP A 6 13.83 -18.27 2.10
CA ASP A 6 14.45 -17.81 3.35
C ASP A 6 13.98 -16.42 3.83
N LEU A 7 12.69 -16.11 3.60
CA LEU A 7 12.09 -14.89 4.12
C LEU A 7 12.14 -14.88 5.66
N ILE A 8 12.80 -13.89 6.23
CA ILE A 8 12.79 -13.67 7.68
C ILE A 8 11.52 -12.88 8.03
N GLU A 9 10.67 -13.43 8.89
CA GLU A 9 9.53 -12.69 9.45
C GLU A 9 9.69 -12.47 10.95
N ARG A 10 9.07 -11.37 11.40
CA ARG A 10 8.88 -11.08 12.81
C ARG A 10 7.61 -11.77 13.32
N TYR A 11 7.70 -12.43 14.47
CA TYR A 11 6.56 -12.98 15.17
C TYR A 11 6.62 -12.64 16.67
N ARG A 12 5.46 -12.55 17.31
CA ARG A 12 5.35 -12.31 18.75
C ARG A 12 5.53 -13.62 19.49
N ILE A 13 6.41 -13.63 20.49
CA ILE A 13 6.61 -14.78 21.38
C ILE A 13 5.70 -14.66 22.60
N ASP A 14 5.59 -13.44 23.14
CA ASP A 14 4.72 -13.11 24.27
C ASP A 14 3.89 -11.84 23.92
N PRO A 15 2.55 -11.94 23.88
CA PRO A 15 1.67 -10.81 23.62
C PRO A 15 1.74 -9.69 24.67
N ASP A 16 2.00 -10.05 25.93
CA ASP A 16 1.94 -9.15 27.09
C ASP A 16 3.28 -8.42 27.30
N GLU A 17 4.40 -9.09 27.01
CA GLU A 17 5.74 -8.53 27.22
C GLU A 17 6.30 -7.78 25.98
N ARG A 18 5.54 -7.70 24.88
CA ARG A 18 5.99 -7.12 23.59
C ARG A 18 7.31 -7.71 23.10
N ILE A 19 7.58 -8.98 23.41
CA ILE A 19 8.79 -9.68 22.97
C ILE A 19 8.57 -10.23 21.56
N TYR A 20 9.50 -9.87 20.67
CA TYR A 20 9.50 -10.31 19.28
C TYR A 20 10.73 -11.18 19.00
N ALA A 21 10.52 -12.23 18.20
CA ALA A 21 11.61 -12.96 17.57
C ALA A 21 11.55 -12.81 16.04
N TYR A 22 12.67 -13.17 15.43
CA TYR A 22 12.84 -13.25 14.00
C TYR A 22 13.19 -14.69 13.65
N GLY A 23 12.57 -15.20 12.59
CA GLY A 23 12.85 -16.55 12.12
C GLY A 23 12.49 -16.71 10.67
N ASN A 24 13.08 -17.73 10.05
CA ASN A 24 12.85 -18.03 8.66
C ASN A 24 11.46 -18.65 8.46
N VAL A 25 10.67 -17.98 7.65
CA VAL A 25 9.44 -18.51 7.07
C VAL A 25 9.82 -18.92 5.65
N ASN A 26 10.43 -20.10 5.54
CA ASN A 26 11.23 -20.58 4.40
C ASN A 26 10.73 -20.22 2.99
N ARG A 27 9.41 -20.03 2.78
CA ARG A 27 8.86 -19.63 1.47
C ARG A 27 7.72 -18.61 1.61
N GLY A 28 7.98 -17.35 1.25
CA GLY A 28 6.96 -16.31 1.08
C GLY A 28 6.49 -16.20 -0.38
N GLN A 29 5.27 -15.72 -0.59
CA GLN A 29 4.74 -15.38 -1.91
C GLN A 29 4.11 -13.99 -1.86
N ILE A 30 4.55 -13.10 -2.74
CA ILE A 30 3.96 -11.77 -2.93
C ILE A 30 3.46 -11.64 -4.36
N SER A 31 2.25 -11.12 -4.51
CA SER A 31 1.62 -10.83 -5.80
C SER A 31 0.78 -9.57 -5.70
N GLY A 32 0.67 -8.83 -6.78
CA GLY A 32 -0.16 -7.63 -6.79
C GLY A 32 -0.25 -7.01 -8.17
N TYR A 33 -0.90 -5.86 -8.18
CA TYR A 33 -1.06 -5.00 -9.34
C TYR A 33 -0.61 -3.60 -8.97
N GLU A 34 0.06 -2.96 -9.92
CA GLU A 34 0.37 -1.55 -9.89
C GLU A 34 -0.12 -0.96 -11.20
N LEU A 35 -0.80 0.19 -11.10
CA LEU A 35 -1.27 0.95 -12.24
C LEU A 35 -0.90 2.40 -12.01
N GLU A 36 -0.36 3.04 -13.04
CA GLU A 36 -0.12 4.47 -13.09
C GLU A 36 -0.81 5.02 -14.33
N ILE A 37 -1.48 6.18 -14.18
CA ILE A 37 -2.16 6.86 -15.27
C ILE A 37 -1.79 8.35 -15.26
N GLU A 38 -1.61 8.87 -16.46
CA GLU A 38 -1.45 10.29 -16.72
C GLU A 38 -2.20 10.64 -18.02
N TYR A 39 -3.04 11.66 -17.96
CA TYR A 39 -3.87 12.09 -19.08
C TYR A 39 -4.00 13.61 -19.13
N TYR A 40 -3.95 14.17 -20.35
CA TYR A 40 -4.05 15.60 -20.60
C TYR A 40 -5.26 15.89 -21.51
N PRO A 41 -6.45 16.16 -20.95
CA PRO A 41 -7.65 16.38 -21.77
C PRO A 41 -7.55 17.60 -22.69
N PHE A 42 -6.89 18.67 -22.24
CA PHE A 42 -6.58 19.87 -23.02
C PHE A 42 -5.34 20.58 -22.47
N PRO A 43 -4.70 21.50 -23.22
CA PRO A 43 -3.53 22.24 -22.76
C PRO A 43 -3.79 22.93 -21.42
N GLY A 44 -2.92 22.72 -20.45
CA GLY A 44 -3.08 23.28 -19.11
C GLY A 44 -4.03 22.49 -18.20
N TRP A 45 -4.45 21.27 -18.56
CA TRP A 45 -5.10 20.34 -17.62
C TRP A 45 -4.46 18.97 -17.65
N LYS A 46 -4.09 18.47 -16.47
CA LYS A 46 -3.57 17.12 -16.23
C LYS A 46 -4.44 16.39 -15.23
N ILE A 47 -4.78 15.15 -15.53
CA ILE A 47 -5.34 14.18 -14.60
C ILE A 47 -4.29 13.08 -14.42
N PHE A 48 -4.04 12.68 -13.18
CA PHE A 48 -3.04 11.67 -12.86
C PHE A 48 -3.49 10.79 -11.70
N GLY A 49 -2.89 9.63 -11.57
CA GLY A 49 -3.12 8.76 -10.43
C GLY A 49 -2.29 7.52 -10.46
N ASN A 50 -2.19 6.87 -9.31
CA ASN A 50 -1.59 5.57 -9.18
C ASN A 50 -2.39 4.71 -8.20
N PHE A 51 -2.51 3.45 -8.52
CA PHE A 51 -3.18 2.45 -7.71
C PHE A 51 -2.23 1.29 -7.48
N PHE A 52 -2.19 0.79 -6.26
CA PHE A 52 -1.53 -0.48 -5.97
C PHE A 52 -2.39 -1.36 -5.07
N SER A 53 -2.24 -2.67 -5.25
CA SER A 53 -2.86 -3.68 -4.41
C SER A 53 -1.98 -4.90 -4.37
N PHE A 54 -1.53 -5.28 -3.18
CA PHE A 54 -0.67 -6.43 -2.97
C PHE A 54 -1.31 -7.43 -2.02
N ARG A 55 -0.89 -8.68 -2.20
CA ARG A 55 -1.18 -9.79 -1.30
C ARG A 55 0.11 -10.54 -1.07
N GLY A 56 0.49 -10.65 0.20
CA GLY A 56 1.58 -11.52 0.64
C GLY A 56 1.03 -12.66 1.50
N LYS A 57 1.52 -13.87 1.26
CA LYS A 57 1.24 -15.03 2.12
C LYS A 57 2.48 -15.90 2.32
N SER A 58 2.61 -16.51 3.49
CA SER A 58 3.56 -17.60 3.71
C SER A 58 3.07 -18.86 2.99
N LYS A 59 3.92 -19.55 2.25
CA LYS A 59 3.59 -20.84 1.65
C LYS A 59 3.59 -21.98 2.68
N THR A 60 4.28 -21.81 3.81
CA THR A 60 4.36 -22.81 4.87
C THR A 60 3.12 -22.78 5.76
N THR A 61 2.75 -21.60 6.27
CA THR A 61 1.64 -21.45 7.23
C THR A 61 0.35 -20.95 6.59
N GLN A 62 0.37 -20.51 5.33
CA GLN A 62 -0.73 -19.82 4.64
C GLN A 62 -1.20 -18.51 5.31
N ASN A 63 -0.51 -18.06 6.36
CA ASN A 63 -0.78 -16.78 7.01
C ASN A 63 -0.39 -15.61 6.11
N ALA A 64 -1.02 -14.45 6.33
CA ALA A 64 -0.63 -13.20 5.70
C ALA A 64 0.80 -12.83 6.13
N LEU A 65 1.60 -12.32 5.18
CA LEU A 65 2.92 -11.79 5.50
C LEU A 65 2.80 -10.44 6.21
N ASN A 66 3.80 -10.14 7.04
CA ASN A 66 3.95 -8.80 7.61
C ASN A 66 4.28 -7.76 6.53
N ASP A 67 4.03 -6.48 6.83
CA ASP A 67 4.46 -5.30 6.07
C ASP A 67 3.91 -5.20 4.63
N ILE A 68 2.91 -6.01 4.28
CA ILE A 68 2.15 -5.84 3.04
C ILE A 68 1.19 -4.65 3.20
N PRO A 69 1.32 -3.56 2.42
CA PRO A 69 0.48 -2.40 2.58
C PRO A 69 -0.95 -2.69 2.09
N PRO A 70 -1.98 -2.04 2.69
CA PRO A 70 -3.34 -2.12 2.18
C PRO A 70 -3.45 -1.48 0.80
N PRO A 71 -4.42 -1.91 -0.04
CA PRO A 71 -4.67 -1.27 -1.33
C PRO A 71 -4.88 0.23 -1.19
N ARG A 72 -4.26 0.99 -2.08
CA ARG A 72 -4.30 2.45 -2.05
C ARG A 72 -4.42 3.02 -3.45
N LEU A 73 -5.30 4.01 -3.58
CA LEU A 73 -5.46 4.84 -4.76
C LEU A 73 -4.99 6.25 -4.40
N PHE A 74 -4.10 6.79 -5.22
CA PHE A 74 -3.87 8.22 -5.31
C PHE A 74 -4.40 8.69 -6.64
N MET A 75 -5.11 9.80 -6.63
CA MET A 75 -5.57 10.44 -7.84
C MET A 75 -5.51 11.95 -7.66
N GLY A 76 -5.26 12.67 -8.74
CA GLY A 76 -5.19 14.10 -8.70
C GLY A 76 -5.48 14.73 -10.03
N THR A 77 -5.72 16.03 -9.97
CA THR A 77 -5.90 16.87 -11.15
C THR A 77 -5.17 18.17 -10.92
N ARG A 78 -4.47 18.65 -11.95
CA ARG A 78 -3.77 19.93 -11.95
C ARG A 78 -4.22 20.76 -13.13
N LEU A 79 -4.60 22.00 -12.86
CA LEU A 79 -4.93 23.02 -13.84
C LEU A 79 -3.84 24.09 -13.84
N TRP A 80 -3.45 24.54 -15.03
CA TRP A 80 -2.58 25.69 -15.24
C TRP A 80 -3.37 26.77 -15.95
N ILE A 81 -3.39 27.97 -15.37
CA ILE A 81 -4.05 29.15 -15.93
C ILE A 81 -2.99 30.25 -15.98
N GLU A 82 -2.39 30.43 -17.16
CA GLU A 82 -1.26 31.34 -17.37
C GLU A 82 -0.09 31.09 -16.40
N ARG A 83 0.08 31.95 -15.40
CA ARG A 83 1.15 31.87 -14.38
C ARG A 83 0.72 31.18 -13.09
N PHE A 84 -0.54 30.77 -12.99
CA PHE A 84 -1.11 30.14 -11.82
C PHE A 84 -1.30 28.65 -12.05
N SER A 85 -1.21 27.88 -10.97
CA SER A 85 -1.61 26.48 -10.96
C SER A 85 -2.57 26.21 -9.82
N LEU A 86 -3.44 25.22 -9.99
CA LEU A 86 -4.25 24.67 -8.92
C LEU A 86 -4.20 23.14 -9.03
N GLU A 87 -3.88 22.47 -7.94
CA GLU A 87 -3.88 21.02 -7.86
C GLU A 87 -4.74 20.53 -6.71
N ILE A 88 -5.55 19.51 -6.99
CA ILE A 88 -6.29 18.76 -5.99
C ILE A 88 -5.82 17.32 -6.06
N ASN A 89 -5.42 16.76 -4.92
CA ASN A 89 -5.02 15.36 -4.77
C ASN A 89 -5.91 14.68 -3.76
N THR A 90 -6.25 13.42 -4.03
CA THR A 90 -7.00 12.55 -3.15
C THR A 90 -6.23 11.25 -2.95
N THR A 91 -6.10 10.84 -1.69
CA THR A 91 -5.60 9.52 -1.29
C THR A 91 -6.74 8.74 -0.67
N LEU A 92 -7.04 7.55 -1.19
CA LEU A 92 -7.99 6.61 -0.60
C LEU A 92 -7.24 5.33 -0.25
N GLN A 93 -7.33 4.91 1.00
CA GLN A 93 -6.75 3.67 1.48
C GLN A 93 -7.85 2.75 1.99
N GLN A 94 -7.85 1.51 1.52
CA GLN A 94 -8.75 0.48 2.03
C GLN A 94 -8.30 0.00 3.42
N GLU A 95 -9.25 -0.47 4.22
CA GLU A 95 -8.94 -1.13 5.49
C GLU A 95 -8.07 -2.39 5.31
N LYS A 96 -7.14 -2.61 6.25
CA LYS A 96 -6.35 -3.84 6.37
C LYS A 96 -6.96 -4.72 7.46
N LYS A 97 -7.83 -5.66 7.06
CA LYS A 97 -8.49 -6.61 7.97
C LYS A 97 -7.66 -7.84 8.32
N ARG A 98 -6.66 -8.17 7.50
CA ARG A 98 -5.80 -9.36 7.66
C ARG A 98 -4.34 -8.92 7.81
N PRO A 99 -3.95 -8.42 8.99
CA PRO A 99 -2.56 -8.10 9.28
C PRO A 99 -1.68 -9.35 9.30
N GLY A 100 -0.38 -9.17 9.07
CA GLY A 100 0.59 -10.20 9.41
C GLY A 100 0.63 -10.46 10.93
N PRO A 101 1.26 -11.57 11.36
CA PRO A 101 1.24 -12.02 12.75
C PRO A 101 1.81 -11.02 13.76
N ALA A 102 2.64 -10.06 13.33
CA ALA A 102 3.21 -9.02 14.18
C ALA A 102 2.58 -7.63 13.99
N GLU A 103 1.49 -7.54 13.23
CA GLU A 103 0.83 -6.28 12.87
C GLU A 103 -0.59 -6.19 13.45
N ILE A 104 -1.19 -5.01 13.35
CA ILE A 104 -2.59 -4.75 13.73
C ILE A 104 -3.43 -4.37 12.52
N ALA A 105 -4.74 -4.51 12.64
CA ALA A 105 -5.65 -4.02 11.62
C ALA A 105 -5.52 -2.50 11.44
N ILE A 106 -5.60 -2.03 10.21
CA ILE A 106 -5.49 -0.61 9.87
C ILE A 106 -6.84 -0.16 9.32
N PRO A 107 -7.49 0.88 9.89
CA PRO A 107 -8.74 1.40 9.34
C PRO A 107 -8.49 2.02 7.96
N GLY A 108 -9.51 1.97 7.11
CA GLY A 108 -9.49 2.72 5.86
C GLY A 108 -9.55 4.23 6.12
N TYR A 109 -9.02 5.02 5.20
CA TYR A 109 -9.11 6.48 5.28
C TYR A 109 -9.17 7.13 3.89
N GLY A 110 -9.63 8.37 3.86
CA GLY A 110 -9.53 9.27 2.72
C GLY A 110 -8.89 10.58 3.15
N ALA A 111 -7.98 11.10 2.33
CA ALA A 111 -7.34 12.40 2.55
C ALA A 111 -7.35 13.21 1.25
N VAL A 112 -7.60 14.52 1.38
CA VAL A 112 -7.59 15.46 0.26
C VAL A 112 -6.56 16.55 0.55
N ASN A 113 -5.77 16.89 -0.46
CA ASN A 113 -4.76 17.94 -0.41
C ASN A 113 -4.97 18.91 -1.57
N ILE A 114 -4.94 20.21 -1.28
CA ILE A 114 -5.12 21.29 -2.25
C ILE A 114 -3.85 22.12 -2.27
N LYS A 115 -3.33 22.44 -3.46
CA LYS A 115 -2.14 23.27 -3.69
C LYS A 115 -2.46 24.33 -4.74
N ALA A 116 -1.94 25.55 -4.59
CA ALA A 116 -2.07 26.63 -5.56
C ALA A 116 -0.72 27.33 -5.74
#